data_AF-A0A2V6Y9N3-F1
#
_entry.id   AF-A0A2V6Y9N3-F1
#
_cell.length_a   1.000
_cell.length_b   1.000
_cell.length_c   1.000
_cell.angle_alpha   90.00
_cell.angle_beta   90.00
_cell.angle_gamma   90.00
#
_symmetry.space_group_name_H-M   'P 1'
#
loop_
_entity.id
_entity.type
_entity.pdbx_description
1 polymer ?
#
loop_
_entity_poly.entity_id
_entity_poly.type
_entity_poly.pdbx_seq_one_letter_code
_entity_poly.pdbx_strand_id
1 'polypeptide(L)'
;MLGAVSLIAATHAAAADQAPFRIQSGGNELIVARDATVAYTKLAELVADLRRSREPRAAPIRVVRASPRELIDYVLCVTRDGTLVLGEQIQTFDPGARRYVFTKGEIARSYRPVDTPEGWLWLVEVVVSREMRVTLELRALGPWPVDGVTVTTGHVP
;
A
#
# COMPACT_ATOMS: atom_id res chain seq x y z
N MET A 1 -6.75 26.58 -45.98
CA MET A 1 -7.36 25.24 -45.84
C MET A 1 -6.95 24.74 -44.46
N LEU A 2 -7.88 24.80 -43.50
CA LEU A 2 -7.67 24.47 -42.09
C LEU A 2 -7.69 22.96 -41.90
N GLY A 3 -6.68 22.40 -41.23
CA GLY A 3 -6.67 21.03 -40.75
C GLY A 3 -6.37 21.03 -39.25
N ALA A 4 -7.40 21.23 -38.43
CA ALA A 4 -7.33 21.06 -36.99
C ALA A 4 -7.29 19.55 -36.68
N VAL A 5 -6.14 19.06 -36.23
CA VAL A 5 -6.02 17.70 -35.68
C VAL A 5 -6.42 17.77 -34.22
N SER A 6 -7.60 17.23 -33.91
CA SER A 6 -8.15 17.09 -32.57
C SER A 6 -7.16 16.46 -31.60
N LEU A 7 -6.59 17.28 -30.71
CA LEU A 7 -5.71 16.87 -29.62
C LEU A 7 -6.52 16.70 -28.32
N ILE A 8 -7.68 16.04 -28.40
CA ILE A 8 -8.57 15.80 -27.26
C ILE A 8 -9.13 14.37 -27.34
N ALA A 9 -8.25 13.38 -27.25
CA ALA A 9 -8.67 11.98 -27.06
C ALA A 9 -7.67 11.13 -26.24
N ALA A 10 -6.58 11.71 -25.73
CA ALA A 10 -5.58 10.96 -24.94
C ALA A 10 -5.71 11.18 -23.42
N THR A 11 -6.64 12.00 -22.94
CA THR A 11 -6.78 12.34 -21.51
C THR A 11 -7.87 11.55 -20.78
N HIS A 12 -8.65 10.71 -21.46
CA HIS A 12 -9.72 9.93 -20.82
C HIS A 12 -9.36 8.44 -20.57
N ALA A 13 -8.27 7.94 -21.17
CA ALA A 13 -7.80 6.57 -20.95
C ALA A 13 -6.88 6.42 -19.74
N ALA A 14 -6.28 7.51 -19.24
CA ALA A 14 -5.36 7.48 -18.10
C ALA A 14 -6.05 7.52 -16.71
N ALA A 15 -7.36 7.81 -16.66
CA ALA A 15 -8.09 7.96 -15.41
C ALA A 15 -8.86 6.69 -14.97
N ALA A 16 -9.02 5.70 -15.86
CA ALA A 16 -9.81 4.50 -15.58
C ALA A 16 -9.03 3.38 -14.89
N ASP A 17 -7.69 3.43 -14.88
CA ASP A 17 -6.83 2.33 -14.40
C ASP A 17 -6.22 2.57 -12.99
N GLN A 18 -6.66 3.61 -12.28
CA GLN A 18 -6.21 3.94 -10.92
C GLN A 18 -7.04 3.28 -9.81
N ALA A 19 -8.07 2.51 -10.16
CA ALA A 19 -8.90 1.86 -9.16
C ALA A 19 -8.06 0.86 -8.34
N PRO A 20 -8.22 0.85 -6.99
CA PRO A 20 -7.51 -0.11 -6.16
C PRO A 20 -7.97 -1.53 -6.54
N PHE A 21 -7.02 -2.46 -6.63
CA PHE A 21 -7.39 -3.86 -6.81
C PHE A 21 -7.71 -4.49 -5.46
N ARG A 22 -8.58 -5.50 -5.50
CA ARG A 22 -9.16 -6.15 -4.32
C ARG A 22 -9.02 -7.65 -4.41
N ILE A 23 -8.63 -8.29 -3.31
CA ILE A 23 -8.51 -9.75 -3.19
C ILE A 23 -9.28 -10.17 -1.94
N GLN A 24 -10.18 -11.12 -2.07
CA GLN A 24 -11.03 -11.58 -0.97
C GLN A 24 -10.71 -13.03 -0.58
N SER A 25 -10.75 -13.33 0.71
CA SER A 25 -10.55 -14.69 1.25
C SER A 25 -11.21 -14.83 2.62
N GLY A 26 -12.16 -15.75 2.75
CA GLY A 26 -12.80 -16.08 4.04
C GLY A 26 -13.47 -14.88 4.72
N GLY A 27 -14.08 -13.98 3.95
CA GLY A 27 -14.68 -12.73 4.43
C GLY A 27 -13.69 -11.59 4.70
N ASN A 28 -12.39 -11.86 4.62
CA ASN A 28 -11.35 -10.83 4.67
C ASN A 28 -11.15 -10.24 3.27
N GLU A 29 -10.74 -8.99 3.21
CA GLU A 29 -10.46 -8.27 1.98
C GLU A 29 -9.10 -7.57 2.07
N LEU A 30 -8.26 -7.77 1.06
CA LEU A 30 -7.08 -6.96 0.79
C LEU A 30 -7.46 -5.92 -0.27
N ILE A 31 -7.17 -4.65 0.02
CA ILE A 31 -7.38 -3.50 -0.86
C ILE A 31 -6.01 -2.86 -1.07
N VAL A 32 -5.60 -2.68 -2.33
CA VAL A 32 -4.28 -2.13 -2.66
C VAL A 32 -4.42 -1.01 -3.68
N ALA A 33 -3.83 0.15 -3.38
CA ALA A 33 -3.66 1.22 -4.35
C ALA A 33 -2.62 0.80 -5.39
N ARG A 34 -2.95 0.91 -6.68
CA ARG A 34 -2.02 0.62 -7.78
C ARG A 34 -0.86 1.59 -7.82
N ASP A 35 -1.11 2.85 -7.51
CA ASP A 35 -0.08 3.86 -7.30
C ASP A 35 -0.15 4.31 -5.85
N ALA A 36 0.83 3.88 -5.08
CA ALA A 36 0.88 4.08 -3.63
C ALA A 36 1.94 5.12 -3.27
N THR A 37 1.56 6.09 -2.46
CA THR A 37 2.50 7.07 -1.91
C THR A 37 3.45 6.42 -0.91
N VAL A 38 4.73 6.77 -1.01
CA VAL A 38 5.73 6.50 0.03
C VAL A 38 5.79 7.73 0.94
N ALA A 39 5.16 7.62 2.11
CA ALA A 39 4.95 8.77 2.99
C ALA A 39 6.19 9.18 3.81
N TYR A 40 7.20 8.31 3.89
CA TYR A 40 8.34 8.50 4.78
C TYR A 40 9.66 8.15 4.12
N THR A 41 10.68 8.96 4.39
CA THR A 41 12.08 8.69 4.03
C THR A 41 12.95 8.37 5.26
N LYS A 42 12.41 8.57 6.46
CA LYS A 42 13.09 8.33 7.75
C LYS A 42 12.26 7.45 8.66
N LEU A 43 12.89 6.40 9.19
CA LEU A 43 12.24 5.45 10.10
C LEU A 43 11.71 6.11 11.38
N ALA A 44 12.42 7.09 11.94
CA ALA A 44 11.99 7.79 13.15
C ALA A 44 10.66 8.53 12.96
N GLU A 45 10.45 9.14 11.79
CA GLU A 45 9.20 9.84 11.45
C GLU A 45 8.06 8.84 11.30
N LEU A 46 8.28 7.72 10.60
CA LEU A 46 7.33 6.62 10.51
C LEU A 46 6.93 6.10 11.90
N VAL A 47 7.90 5.75 12.75
CA VAL A 47 7.63 5.19 14.09
C VAL A 47 6.85 6.17 14.97
N ALA A 48 7.17 7.47 14.89
CA ALA A 48 6.43 8.49 15.62
C ALA A 48 4.97 8.59 15.14
N ASP A 49 4.72 8.44 13.83
CA ASP A 49 3.37 8.53 13.28
C ASP A 49 2.53 7.28 13.56
N LEU A 50 3.12 6.09 13.48
CA LEU A 50 2.44 4.82 13.74
C LEU A 50 1.77 4.77 15.11
N ARG A 51 2.38 5.43 16.11
CA ARG A 51 1.88 5.48 17.49
C ARG A 51 0.72 6.46 17.70
N ARG A 52 0.39 7.27 16.70
CA ARG A 52 -0.69 8.26 16.81
C ARG A 52 -2.02 7.64 16.41
N SER A 53 -3.02 7.81 17.25
CA SER A 53 -4.42 7.57 16.87
C SER A 53 -4.82 8.61 15.82
N ARG A 54 -5.04 8.16 14.59
CA ARG A 54 -5.55 8.97 13.48
C ARG A 54 -6.74 8.27 12.85
N GLU A 55 -7.60 9.05 12.23
CA GLU A 55 -8.65 8.49 11.39
C GLU A 55 -8.03 7.65 10.26
N PRO A 56 -8.69 6.54 9.87
CA PRO A 56 -8.22 5.69 8.78
C PRO A 56 -8.05 6.51 7.50
N ARG A 57 -6.81 6.68 7.05
CA ARG A 57 -6.49 7.33 5.77
C ARG A 57 -6.63 6.34 4.63
N ALA A 58 -6.60 6.80 3.38
CA ALA A 58 -6.39 5.90 2.25
C ALA A 58 -4.95 5.34 2.34
N ALA A 59 -4.81 4.16 2.94
CA ALA A 59 -3.54 3.48 3.07
C ALA A 59 -3.14 2.84 1.73
N PRO A 60 -1.85 2.83 1.36
CA PRO A 60 -1.32 2.07 0.23
C PRO A 60 -1.85 0.64 0.13
N ILE A 61 -1.89 -0.05 1.27
CA ILE A 61 -2.34 -1.43 1.40
C ILE A 61 -3.22 -1.48 2.65
N ARG A 62 -4.42 -2.05 2.53
CA ARG A 62 -5.36 -2.24 3.65
C ARG A 62 -5.85 -3.68 3.66
N VAL A 63 -5.86 -4.29 4.85
CA VAL A 63 -6.57 -5.54 5.10
C VAL A 63 -7.78 -5.26 5.98
N VAL A 64 -8.96 -5.65 5.51
CA VAL A 64 -10.21 -5.66 6.26
C VAL A 64 -10.46 -7.09 6.73
N ARG A 65 -10.42 -7.34 8.03
CA ARG A 65 -10.70 -8.65 8.61
C ARG A 65 -12.15 -8.78 9.02
N ALA A 66 -12.75 -9.93 8.74
CA ALA A 66 -14.12 -10.24 9.16
C ALA A 66 -14.20 -10.69 10.63
N SER A 67 -13.21 -11.44 11.11
CA SER A 67 -13.20 -11.97 12.48
C SER A 67 -11.77 -12.22 13.02
N PRO A 68 -11.37 -11.56 14.12
CA PRO A 68 -12.04 -10.39 14.70
C PRO A 68 -12.14 -9.26 13.66
N ARG A 69 -13.12 -8.36 13.83
CA ARG A 69 -13.34 -7.24 12.90
C ARG A 69 -12.24 -6.21 13.08
N GLU A 70 -11.33 -6.15 12.11
CA GLU A 70 -10.16 -5.28 12.15
C GLU A 70 -9.92 -4.58 10.81
N LEU A 71 -9.35 -3.39 10.86
CA LEU A 71 -8.71 -2.72 9.74
C LEU A 71 -7.21 -2.67 10.01
N ILE A 72 -6.41 -3.17 9.09
CA ILE A 72 -4.95 -3.14 9.16
C ILE A 72 -4.47 -2.30 7.98
N ASP A 73 -3.96 -1.11 8.29
CA ASP A 73 -3.41 -0.18 7.31
C ASP A 73 -1.89 -0.31 7.29
N TYR A 74 -1.33 -0.59 6.12
CA TYR A 74 0.11 -0.56 5.94
C TYR A 74 0.57 0.75 5.32
N VAL A 75 1.65 1.30 5.86
CA VAL A 75 2.29 2.53 5.40
C VAL A 75 3.73 2.26 4.98
N LEU A 76 4.19 2.97 3.96
CA LEU A 76 5.47 2.74 3.31
C LEU A 76 6.50 3.78 3.75
N CYS A 77 7.68 3.32 4.16
CA CYS A 77 8.87 4.13 4.33
C CYS A 77 9.98 3.54 3.47
N VAL A 78 10.68 4.35 2.69
CA VAL A 78 11.86 3.88 1.95
C VAL A 78 13.11 4.65 2.40
N THR A 79 14.07 3.91 2.95
CA THR A 79 15.33 4.48 3.43
C THR A 79 16.29 4.75 2.28
N ARG A 80 17.34 5.52 2.56
CA ARG A 80 18.34 5.93 1.55
C ARG A 80 19.04 4.76 0.86
N ASP A 81 19.20 3.63 1.53
CA ASP A 81 19.80 2.41 0.98
C ASP A 81 18.79 1.52 0.24
N GLY A 82 17.57 2.01 0.00
CA GLY A 82 16.53 1.28 -0.73
C GLY A 82 15.77 0.25 0.09
N THR A 83 15.97 0.19 1.41
CA THR A 83 15.15 -0.70 2.26
C THR A 83 13.74 -0.15 2.36
N LEU A 84 12.76 -0.95 1.95
CA LEU A 84 11.35 -0.66 2.20
C LEU A 84 10.99 -1.16 3.61
N VAL A 85 10.56 -0.25 4.46
CA VAL A 85 10.02 -0.56 5.79
C VAL A 85 8.52 -0.38 5.76
N LEU A 86 7.81 -1.44 6.12
CA LEU A 86 6.36 -1.50 6.21
C LEU A 86 5.94 -1.27 7.66
N GLY A 87 5.29 -0.15 7.91
CA GLY A 87 4.57 0.08 9.16
C GLY A 87 3.15 -0.47 9.06
N GLU A 88 2.57 -0.91 10.17
CA GLU A 88 1.16 -1.28 10.26
C GLU A 88 0.44 -0.49 11.35
N GLN A 89 -0.80 -0.10 11.09
CA GLN A 89 -1.73 0.44 12.07
C GLN A 89 -2.98 -0.42 12.11
N ILE A 90 -3.29 -0.94 13.29
CA ILE A 90 -4.42 -1.84 13.52
C ILE A 90 -5.52 -1.06 14.24
N GLN A 91 -6.73 -1.14 13.68
CA GLN A 91 -7.94 -0.62 14.28
C GLN A 91 -8.92 -1.77 14.49
N THR A 92 -9.44 -1.93 15.70
CA THR A 92 -10.42 -2.97 16.02
C THR A 92 -11.81 -2.36 16.05
N PHE A 93 -12.81 -3.07 15.54
CA PHE A 93 -14.20 -2.61 15.63
C PHE A 93 -14.67 -2.69 17.08
N ASP A 94 -15.07 -1.56 17.65
CA ASP A 94 -15.75 -1.48 18.94
C ASP A 94 -17.27 -1.56 18.70
N PRO A 95 -17.96 -2.64 19.13
CA PRO A 95 -19.40 -2.78 18.97
C PRO A 95 -20.20 -1.76 19.78
N GLY A 96 -19.69 -1.32 20.93
CA GLY A 96 -20.34 -0.34 21.79
C GLY A 96 -20.33 1.06 21.17
N ALA A 97 -19.18 1.47 20.62
CA ALA A 97 -19.04 2.74 19.91
C ALA A 97 -19.45 2.69 18.42
N ARG A 98 -19.73 1.49 17.89
CA ARG A 98 -20.06 1.20 16.48
C ARG A 98 -19.06 1.80 15.48
N ARG A 99 -17.78 1.80 15.84
CA ARG A 99 -16.70 2.36 15.01
C ARG A 99 -15.41 1.58 15.18
N TYR A 100 -14.51 1.72 14.22
CA TYR A 100 -13.14 1.25 14.38
C TYR A 100 -12.36 2.21 15.29
N VAL A 101 -11.64 1.65 16.25
CA VAL A 101 -10.79 2.41 17.17
C VAL A 101 -9.35 1.96 17.00
N PHE A 102 -8.42 2.91 17.00
CA PHE A 102 -6.99 2.61 16.95
C PHE A 102 -6.59 1.74 18.13
N THR A 103 -5.95 0.61 17.85
CA THR A 103 -5.50 -0.36 18.85
C THR A 103 -3.99 -0.32 18.99
N LYS A 104 -3.27 -0.36 17.86
CA LYS A 104 -1.81 -0.48 17.84
C LYS A 104 -1.24 0.07 16.53
N GLY A 105 0.00 0.57 16.59
CA GLY A 105 0.81 0.76 15.39
C GLY A 105 2.26 0.41 15.63
N GLU A 106 2.87 -0.32 14.69
CA GLU A 106 4.23 -0.83 14.80
C GLU A 106 4.89 -1.07 13.44
N ILE A 107 6.19 -1.40 13.45
CA ILE A 107 6.88 -1.85 12.24
C ILE A 107 6.53 -3.32 12.02
N ALA A 108 5.87 -3.63 10.91
CA ALA A 108 5.49 -4.98 10.55
C ALA A 108 6.68 -5.77 10.00
N ARG A 109 7.40 -5.17 9.03
CA ARG A 109 8.51 -5.84 8.33
C ARG A 109 9.39 -4.86 7.57
N SER A 110 10.59 -5.30 7.21
CA SER A 110 11.47 -4.60 6.26
C SER A 110 11.85 -5.52 5.10
N TYR A 111 11.98 -4.95 3.90
CA TYR A 111 12.30 -5.64 2.66
C TYR A 111 13.50 -4.96 2.01
N ARG A 112 14.53 -5.75 1.70
CA ARG A 112 15.63 -5.31 0.83
C ARG A 112 15.12 -5.27 -0.62
N PRO A 113 15.60 -4.33 -1.44
CA PRO A 113 15.24 -4.32 -2.85
C PRO A 113 15.82 -5.56 -3.52
N VAL A 114 15.07 -6.14 -4.44
CA VAL A 114 15.57 -7.10 -5.42
C VAL A 114 16.51 -6.34 -6.36
N ASP A 115 17.61 -6.98 -6.76
CA ASP A 115 18.57 -6.38 -7.67
C ASP A 115 17.92 -6.16 -9.04
N THR A 116 17.80 -4.89 -9.44
CA THR A 116 17.23 -4.51 -10.73
C THR A 116 18.08 -3.39 -11.35
N PRO A 117 18.19 -3.36 -12.70
CA PRO A 117 18.94 -2.31 -13.39
C PRO A 117 18.24 -0.95 -13.34
N GLU A 118 16.94 -0.91 -13.04
CA GLU A 118 16.09 0.29 -13.14
C GLU A 118 15.28 0.50 -11.86
N GLY A 119 15.84 1.26 -10.93
CA GLY A 119 15.16 1.67 -9.70
C GLY A 119 15.14 0.57 -8.65
N TRP A 120 14.03 0.48 -7.90
CA TRP A 120 13.88 -0.47 -6.79
C TRP A 120 12.63 -1.34 -6.98
N LEU A 121 12.76 -2.61 -6.62
CA LEU A 121 11.68 -3.60 -6.63
C LEU A 121 11.65 -4.31 -5.28
N TRP A 122 10.48 -4.41 -4.65
CA TRP A 122 10.29 -5.19 -3.44
C TRP A 122 9.16 -6.20 -3.61
N LEU A 123 9.35 -7.39 -3.03
CA LEU A 123 8.32 -8.43 -2.94
C LEU A 123 7.77 -8.43 -1.52
N VAL A 124 6.56 -7.91 -1.34
CA VAL A 124 5.90 -7.74 -0.06
C VAL A 124 4.84 -8.81 0.13
N GLU A 125 5.01 -9.66 1.14
CA GLU A 125 3.99 -10.64 1.51
C GLU A 125 2.95 -9.99 2.44
N VAL A 126 1.68 -10.08 2.08
CA VAL A 126 0.54 -9.63 2.89
C VAL A 126 -0.33 -10.82 3.24
N VAL A 127 -0.54 -11.04 4.53
CA VAL A 127 -1.40 -12.12 5.04
C VAL A 127 -2.84 -11.63 5.08
N VAL A 128 -3.69 -12.16 4.19
CA VAL A 128 -5.11 -11.82 4.11
C VAL A 128 -5.92 -12.69 5.05
N SER A 129 -5.60 -13.99 5.10
CA SER A 129 -6.21 -14.96 6.00
C SER A 129 -5.18 -16.03 6.40
N ARG A 130 -5.58 -17.03 7.20
CA ARG A 130 -4.69 -18.16 7.54
C ARG A 130 -4.29 -18.98 6.30
N GLU A 131 -5.17 -19.02 5.30
CA GLU A 131 -5.04 -19.84 4.10
C GLU A 131 -4.61 -19.03 2.87
N MET A 132 -4.63 -17.69 2.96
CA MET A 132 -4.32 -16.80 1.85
C MET A 132 -3.25 -15.78 2.22
N ARG A 133 -2.14 -15.85 1.48
CA ARG A 133 -1.09 -14.83 1.45
C ARG A 133 -0.94 -14.33 0.02
N VAL A 134 -0.74 -13.02 -0.11
CA VAL A 134 -0.59 -12.37 -1.41
C VAL A 134 0.80 -11.75 -1.45
N THR A 135 1.56 -12.07 -2.50
CA THR A 135 2.81 -11.37 -2.80
C THR A 135 2.53 -10.18 -3.70
N LEU A 136 2.83 -8.99 -3.19
CA LEU A 136 2.75 -7.74 -3.92
C LEU A 136 4.14 -7.37 -4.43
N GLU A 137 4.21 -6.97 -5.69
CA GLU A 137 5.38 -6.37 -6.30
C GLU A 137 5.24 -4.86 -6.21
N LEU A 138 6.15 -4.21 -5.49
CA LEU A 138 6.19 -2.75 -5.36
C LEU A 138 7.39 -2.25 -6.15
N ARG A 139 7.17 -1.41 -7.15
CA ARG A 139 8.21 -0.87 -8.02
C ARG A 139 8.30 0.65 -7.90
N ALA A 140 9.50 1.16 -7.64
CA ALA A 140 9.84 2.57 -7.72
C ALA A 140 10.79 2.81 -8.88
N LEU A 141 10.46 3.76 -9.76
CA LEU A 141 11.37 4.19 -10.83
C LEU A 141 12.26 5.32 -10.32
N GLY A 142 13.57 5.18 -10.50
CA GLY A 142 14.54 6.22 -10.15
C GLY A 142 15.15 6.09 -8.74
N PRO A 143 16.03 7.03 -8.38
CA PRO A 143 16.78 6.97 -7.13
C PRO A 143 15.96 7.47 -5.94
N TRP A 144 16.52 7.29 -4.74
CA TRP A 144 16.03 7.96 -3.53
C TRP A 144 16.07 9.50 -3.66
N PRO A 145 15.10 10.23 -3.07
CA PRO A 145 13.93 9.76 -2.34
C PRO A 145 12.84 9.20 -3.27
N VAL A 146 12.13 8.20 -2.76
CA VAL A 146 10.97 7.62 -3.45
C VAL A 146 9.71 8.26 -2.89
N ASP A 147 8.93 8.89 -3.75
CA ASP A 147 7.66 9.53 -3.39
C ASP A 147 6.45 8.61 -3.64
N GLY A 148 6.62 7.59 -4.47
CA GLY A 148 5.57 6.63 -4.80
C GLY A 148 6.08 5.34 -5.42
N VAL A 149 5.24 4.31 -5.36
CA VAL A 149 5.47 3.00 -5.97
C VAL A 149 4.26 2.59 -6.78
N THR A 150 4.51 1.90 -7.89
CA THR A 150 3.48 1.13 -8.57
C THR A 150 3.41 -0.26 -7.94
N VAL A 151 2.19 -0.71 -7.62
CA VAL A 151 1.91 -1.96 -6.96
C VAL A 151 1.18 -2.90 -7.91
N THR A 152 1.75 -4.06 -8.11
CA THR A 152 1.14 -5.17 -8.85
C THR A 152 1.06 -6.39 -7.94
N THR A 153 0.19 -7.32 -8.28
CA THR A 153 0.27 -8.68 -7.73
C THR A 153 1.22 -9.46 -8.63
N GLY A 154 2.22 -10.12 -8.06
CA GLY A 154 2.93 -11.14 -8.82
C GLY A 154 1.92 -12.20 -9.25
N HIS A 155 1.64 -12.33 -10.54
CA HIS A 155 1.09 -13.59 -11.06
C HIS A 155 2.18 -14.63 -10.80
N VAL A 156 2.15 -15.26 -9.62
CA VAL A 156 2.76 -16.57 -9.48
C VAL A 156 1.73 -17.53 -10.06
N PRO A 157 2.06 -18.25 -11.15
CA PRO A 157 1.11 -19.01 -11.96
C PRO A 157 0.28 -20.02 -11.16
#